data_AF-A0A9P5NGF8-F1
#
_entry.id   AF-A0A9P5NGF8-F1
#
_cell.length_a   1.000
_cell.length_b   1.000
_cell.length_c   1.000
_cell.angle_alpha   90.00
_cell.angle_beta   90.00
_cell.angle_gamma   90.00
#
_symmetry.space_group_name_H-M   'P 1'
#
loop_
_entity.id
_entity.type
_entity.pdbx_description
1 polymer ?
#
loop_
_entity_poly.entity_id
_entity_poly.type
_entity_poly.pdbx_seq_one_letter_code
_entity_poly.pdbx_strand_id
1 'polypeptide(L)'
;ESLKVLEVIFQFVYPKRHPKLQGLDFATLMEVAEAVEKYQVFSAMNICKMHLSNFLPKHTGEVFVHAMEHDYPELLDKTAIILSHSPLLGTLKTLPLHYILPWASNHCVTIYLI
;
A
#
# COMPACT_ATOMS: atom_id res chain seq x y z
N GLU A 1 3.48 -18.21 0.76
CA GLU A 1 2.81 -17.45 1.84
C GLU A 1 3.05 -18.16 3.17
N SER A 2 3.18 -17.38 4.26
CA SER A 2 3.35 -17.92 5.61
C SER A 2 2.02 -18.45 6.16
N LEU A 3 2.06 -19.51 6.98
CA LEU A 3 0.86 -20.05 7.66
C LEU A 3 0.11 -18.95 8.44
N LYS A 4 0.83 -17.97 8.98
CA LYS A 4 0.25 -16.84 9.73
C LYS A 4 -0.61 -15.93 8.84
N VAL A 5 -0.19 -15.69 7.60
CA VAL A 5 -0.92 -14.83 6.65
C VAL A 5 -2.23 -15.50 6.24
N LEU A 6 -2.16 -16.79 5.91
CA LEU A 6 -3.34 -17.56 5.52
C LEU A 6 -4.34 -17.67 6.68
N GLU A 7 -3.85 -17.85 7.91
CA GLU A 7 -4.71 -17.86 9.10
C GLU A 7 -5.48 -16.54 9.24
N VAL A 8 -4.81 -15.39 9.08
CA VAL A 8 -5.46 -14.06 9.15
C VAL A 8 -6.54 -13.93 8.07
N ILE A 9 -6.25 -14.31 6.83
CA ILE A 9 -7.19 -14.19 5.70
C ILE A 9 -8.41 -15.08 5.92
N PHE A 10 -8.20 -16.32 6.35
CA PHE A 10 -9.31 -17.22 6.68
C PHE A 10 -10.19 -16.67 7.79
N GLN A 11 -9.63 -15.89 8.72
CA GLN A 11 -10.47 -15.23 9.73
C GLN A 11 -11.46 -14.21 9.15
N PHE A 12 -11.19 -13.64 7.96
CA PHE A 12 -12.13 -12.77 7.24
C PHE A 12 -13.18 -13.54 6.43
N VAL A 13 -12.89 -14.78 6.04
CA VAL A 13 -13.79 -15.61 5.23
C VAL A 13 -14.82 -16.34 6.08
N TYR A 14 -14.45 -16.80 7.28
CA TYR A 14 -15.37 -17.49 8.16
C TYR A 14 -16.46 -16.55 8.71
N PRO A 15 -17.69 -17.06 8.96
CA PRO A 15 -18.81 -16.27 9.51
C PRO A 15 -18.60 -15.98 10.99
N LYS A 16 -17.58 -15.17 11.29
CA LYS A 16 -17.22 -14.69 12.62
C LYS A 16 -16.87 -13.21 12.54
N ARG A 17 -16.71 -12.59 13.71
CA ARG A 17 -16.22 -11.21 13.78
C ARG A 17 -14.85 -11.13 13.13
N HIS A 18 -14.68 -10.17 12.21
CA HIS A 18 -13.40 -9.94 11.54
C HIS A 18 -12.28 -9.66 12.56
N PRO A 19 -11.06 -10.19 12.30
CA PRO A 19 -9.94 -9.98 13.19
C PRO A 19 -9.55 -8.50 13.21
N LYS A 20 -8.95 -8.07 14.32
CA LYS A 20 -8.27 -6.77 14.36
C LYS A 20 -6.90 -6.92 13.74
N LEU A 21 -6.55 -6.07 12.78
CA LEU A 21 -5.20 -5.98 12.21
C LEU A 21 -4.29 -5.02 12.97
N GLN A 22 -4.80 -4.41 14.05
CA GLN A 22 -4.05 -3.44 14.84
C GLN A 22 -2.92 -4.12 15.62
N GLY A 23 -1.72 -3.56 15.53
CA GLY A 23 -0.53 -4.10 16.20
C GLY A 23 0.29 -5.09 15.37
N LEU A 24 -0.15 -5.44 14.16
CA LEU A 24 0.72 -6.10 13.20
C LEU A 24 1.86 -5.17 12.80
N ASP A 25 3.07 -5.71 12.63
CA ASP A 25 4.17 -4.98 12.03
C ASP A 25 3.94 -4.79 10.53
N PHE A 26 4.69 -3.86 9.93
CA PHE A 26 4.52 -3.49 8.53
C PHE A 26 4.70 -4.68 7.57
N ALA A 27 5.71 -5.53 7.80
CA ALA A 27 6.00 -6.64 6.89
C ALA A 27 4.86 -7.65 6.91
N THR A 28 4.38 -8.02 8.10
CA THR A 28 3.22 -8.93 8.22
C THR A 28 1.96 -8.32 7.60
N LEU A 29 1.68 -7.04 7.84
CA LEU A 29 0.51 -6.38 7.25
C LEU A 29 0.59 -6.30 5.72
N MET A 30 1.77 -6.01 5.17
CA MET A 30 1.97 -5.97 3.72
C MET A 30 1.79 -7.36 3.09
N GLU A 31 2.32 -8.42 3.71
CA GLU A 31 2.06 -9.79 3.24
C GLU A 31 0.57 -10.15 3.27
N VAL A 32 -0.16 -9.72 4.31
CA VAL A 32 -1.61 -9.90 4.39
C VAL A 32 -2.31 -9.09 3.30
N ALA A 33 -1.90 -7.84 3.06
CA ALA A 33 -2.45 -6.99 2.02
C ALA A 33 -2.31 -7.65 0.64
N GLU A 34 -1.12 -8.08 0.25
CA GLU A 34 -0.89 -8.79 -1.03
C GLU A 34 -1.74 -10.05 -1.18
N ALA A 35 -1.87 -10.82 -0.10
CA ALA A 35 -2.63 -12.05 -0.15
C ALA A 35 -4.15 -11.80 -0.19
N VAL A 36 -4.69 -10.78 0.48
CA VAL A 36 -6.12 -10.44 0.36
C VAL A 36 -6.47 -9.94 -1.04
N GLU A 37 -5.55 -9.25 -1.73
CA GLU A 37 -5.70 -8.86 -3.14
C GLU A 37 -5.76 -10.10 -4.04
N LYS A 38 -4.74 -10.96 -3.92
CA LYS A 38 -4.61 -12.19 -4.71
C LYS A 38 -5.82 -13.12 -4.57
N TYR A 39 -6.35 -13.29 -3.36
CA TYR A 39 -7.52 -14.14 -3.09
C TYR A 39 -8.85 -13.40 -3.16
N GLN A 40 -8.84 -12.11 -3.53
CA GLN A 40 -10.02 -11.27 -3.65
C GLN A 40 -10.91 -11.25 -2.40
N VAL A 41 -10.29 -11.14 -1.22
CA VAL A 41 -11.00 -11.06 0.05
C VAL A 41 -11.43 -9.61 0.28
N PHE A 42 -12.49 -9.20 -0.42
CA PHE A 42 -13.00 -7.83 -0.46
C PHE A 42 -13.29 -7.21 0.92
N SER A 43 -13.73 -8.04 1.88
CA SER A 43 -13.97 -7.60 3.26
C SER A 43 -12.69 -7.13 3.97
N ALA A 44 -11.53 -7.66 3.57
CA ALA A 44 -10.24 -7.37 4.18
C ALA A 44 -9.44 -6.30 3.42
N MET A 45 -9.57 -6.21 2.09
CA MET A 45 -8.87 -5.24 1.23
C MET A 45 -8.92 -3.80 1.79
N ASN A 46 -10.13 -3.28 2.03
CA ASN A 46 -10.32 -1.91 2.55
C ASN A 46 -9.72 -1.73 3.96
N ILE A 47 -9.73 -2.78 4.78
CA ILE A 47 -9.17 -2.76 6.12
C ILE A 47 -7.63 -2.72 6.04
N CYS A 48 -7.03 -3.55 5.19
CA CYS A 48 -5.60 -3.54 4.93
C CYS A 48 -5.14 -2.17 4.41
N LYS A 49 -5.83 -1.61 3.42
CA LYS A 49 -5.58 -0.25 2.89
C LYS A 49 -5.55 0.80 4.00
N MET A 50 -6.56 0.82 4.87
CA MET A 50 -6.63 1.75 6.00
C MET A 50 -5.46 1.56 6.96
N HIS A 51 -5.12 0.31 7.30
CA HIS A 51 -4.03 0.03 8.22
C HIS A 51 -2.64 0.36 7.64
N LEU A 52 -2.42 0.13 6.34
CA LEU A 52 -1.17 0.50 5.65
C LEU A 52 -0.92 2.01 5.71
N SER A 53 -1.98 2.82 5.62
CA SER A 53 -1.85 4.28 5.71
C SER A 53 -1.28 4.77 7.06
N ASN A 54 -1.40 3.97 8.13
CA ASN A 54 -0.83 4.30 9.44
C ASN A 54 0.70 4.13 9.51
N PHE A 55 1.32 3.51 8.50
CA PHE A 55 2.77 3.34 8.40
C PHE A 55 3.47 4.48 7.65
N LEU A 56 2.71 5.46 7.18
CA LEU A 56 3.23 6.68 6.59
C LEU A 56 3.76 7.61 7.69
N PRO A 57 4.88 8.34 7.46
CA PRO A 57 5.66 8.40 6.23
C PRO A 57 6.77 7.33 6.13
N LYS A 58 6.93 6.46 7.12
CA LYS A 58 8.09 5.57 7.23
C LYS A 58 8.22 4.56 6.10
N HIS A 59 7.10 4.01 5.63
CA HIS A 59 7.05 3.00 4.56
C HIS A 59 6.36 3.52 3.30
N THR A 60 6.57 4.79 2.97
CA THR A 60 5.85 5.46 1.88
C THR A 60 6.10 4.82 0.52
N GLY A 61 7.34 4.40 0.23
CA GLY A 61 7.68 3.80 -1.06
C GLY A 61 6.97 2.47 -1.29
N GLU A 62 7.02 1.59 -0.30
CA GLU A 62 6.36 0.28 -0.37
C GLU A 62 4.83 0.40 -0.43
N VAL A 63 4.26 1.32 0.37
CA VAL A 63 2.81 1.59 0.34
C VAL A 63 2.38 2.23 -0.97
N PHE A 64 3.21 3.10 -1.56
CA PHE A 64 2.95 3.70 -2.87
C PHE A 64 2.91 2.63 -3.96
N VAL A 65 3.88 1.72 -3.99
CA VAL A 65 3.91 0.61 -4.96
C VAL A 65 2.67 -0.28 -4.81
N HIS A 66 2.32 -0.69 -3.59
CA HIS A 66 1.10 -1.46 -3.34
C HIS A 66 -0.15 -0.72 -3.81
N ALA A 67 -0.27 0.58 -3.50
CA ALA A 67 -1.41 1.39 -3.93
C ALA A 67 -1.49 1.54 -5.45
N MET A 68 -0.35 1.55 -6.15
CA MET A 68 -0.31 1.56 -7.61
C MET A 68 -0.72 0.22 -8.21
N GLU A 69 -0.21 -0.90 -7.69
CA GLU A 69 -0.45 -2.23 -8.25
C GLU A 69 -1.91 -2.67 -8.13
N HIS A 70 -2.61 -2.19 -7.11
CA HIS A 70 -4.00 -2.56 -6.80
C HIS A 70 -5.00 -1.40 -6.98
N ASP A 71 -4.61 -0.35 -7.70
CA ASP A 71 -5.47 0.79 -8.08
C ASP A 71 -6.19 1.46 -6.88
N TYR A 72 -5.42 1.87 -5.87
CA TYR A 72 -5.92 2.61 -4.71
C TYR A 72 -5.64 4.12 -4.80
N PRO A 73 -6.44 4.91 -5.55
CA PRO A 73 -6.13 6.31 -5.86
C PRO A 73 -5.97 7.20 -4.62
N GLU A 74 -6.83 7.05 -3.61
CA GLU A 74 -6.73 7.85 -2.38
C GLU A 74 -5.44 7.58 -1.59
N LEU A 75 -4.92 6.35 -1.63
CA LEU A 75 -3.68 5.99 -0.94
C LEU A 75 -2.48 6.42 -1.79
N LEU A 76 -2.59 6.31 -3.11
CA LEU A 76 -1.63 6.78 -4.10
C LEU A 76 -1.44 8.30 -4.00
N ASP A 77 -2.51 9.09 -3.94
CA ASP A 77 -2.43 10.55 -3.79
C ASP A 77 -1.72 10.95 -2.50
N LYS A 78 -2.09 10.32 -1.38
CA LYS A 78 -1.45 10.57 -0.07
C LYS A 78 0.04 10.28 -0.11
N THR A 79 0.42 9.16 -0.72
CA THR A 79 1.82 8.74 -0.79
C THR A 79 2.61 9.57 -1.81
N ALA A 80 2.01 9.98 -2.92
CA ALA A 80 2.60 10.88 -3.90
C ALA A 80 2.98 12.23 -3.28
N ILE A 81 2.10 12.82 -2.45
CA ILE A 81 2.39 14.06 -1.71
C ILE A 81 3.63 13.89 -0.83
N ILE A 82 3.73 12.79 -0.07
CA ILE A 82 4.87 12.54 0.82
C ILE A 82 6.16 12.32 0.01
N LEU A 83 6.09 11.57 -1.08
CA LEU A 83 7.24 11.33 -1.96
C LEU A 83 7.70 12.60 -2.69
N SER A 84 6.79 13.54 -2.98
CA SER A 84 7.10 14.83 -3.60
C SER A 84 8.04 15.69 -2.74
N HIS A 85 7.94 15.56 -1.42
CA HIS A 85 8.78 16.28 -0.46
C HIS A 85 10.09 15.52 -0.14
N SER A 86 10.28 14.34 -0.72
CA SER A 86 11.45 13.48 -0.49
C SER A 86 12.49 13.66 -1.60
N PRO A 87 13.80 13.42 -1.33
CA PRO A 87 14.83 13.51 -2.37
C PRO A 87 14.53 12.60 -3.56
N LEU A 88 14.51 13.17 -4.77
CA LEU A 88 14.12 12.49 -6.01
C LEU A 88 14.85 11.15 -6.21
N LEU A 89 16.17 11.13 -6.02
CA LEU A 89 16.97 9.90 -6.18
C LEU A 89 16.62 8.80 -5.16
N GLY A 90 16.15 9.17 -3.96
CA GLY A 90 15.67 8.23 -2.96
C GLY A 90 14.36 7.60 -3.40
N THR A 91 13.41 8.42 -3.82
CA THR A 91 12.10 8.00 -4.35
C THR A 91 12.22 7.11 -5.58
N LEU A 92 13.09 7.46 -6.53
CA LEU A 92 13.28 6.67 -7.75
C LEU A 92 13.84 5.27 -7.47
N LYS A 93 14.60 5.08 -6.39
CA LYS A 93 15.11 3.76 -5.99
C LYS A 93 14.05 2.84 -5.40
N THR A 94 12.97 3.40 -4.87
CA THR A 94 11.86 2.60 -4.30
C THR A 94 10.83 2.18 -5.33
N LEU A 95 10.81 2.85 -6.50
CA LEU A 95 9.82 2.63 -7.54
C LEU A 95 10.28 1.56 -8.54
N PRO A 96 9.39 0.66 -8.98
CA PRO A 96 9.65 -0.20 -10.13
C PRO A 96 9.92 0.63 -11.39
N LEU A 97 10.86 0.18 -12.23
CA LEU A 97 11.34 0.92 -13.40
C LEU A 97 10.22 1.32 -14.37
N HIS A 98 9.23 0.45 -14.57
CA HIS A 98 8.11 0.71 -15.48
C HIS A 98 7.12 1.77 -14.96
N TYR A 99 7.21 2.15 -13.68
CA TYR A 99 6.38 3.18 -13.08
C TYR A 99 7.09 4.53 -12.93
N ILE A 100 8.41 4.60 -13.12
CA ILE A 100 9.17 5.85 -13.00
C ILE A 100 8.68 6.89 -14.00
N LEU A 101 8.49 6.51 -15.27
CA LEU A 101 8.05 7.43 -16.31
C LEU A 101 6.61 7.94 -16.07
N PRO A 102 5.59 7.09 -15.85
CA PRO A 102 4.25 7.54 -15.48
C PRO A 102 4.21 8.45 -14.25
N TRP A 103 5.00 8.12 -13.22
CA TRP A 103 5.09 8.92 -12.01
C TRP A 103 5.74 10.29 -12.29
N ALA A 104 6.87 10.32 -12.99
CA ALA A 104 7.58 11.55 -13.33
C ALA A 104 6.76 12.47 -14.24
N SER A 105 6.02 11.92 -15.21
CA SER A 105 5.14 12.72 -16.07
C SER A 105 4.01 13.38 -15.29
N ASN A 106 3.43 12.68 -14.31
CA ASN A 106 2.37 13.25 -13.46
C ASN A 106 2.93 14.21 -12.41
N HIS A 107 4.09 13.91 -11.80
CA HIS A 107 4.75 14.80 -10.83
C HIS A 107 5.20 16.12 -11.45
N CYS A 108 5.61 16.12 -12.71
CA CYS A 108 6.01 17.34 -13.40
C CYS A 108 4.82 18.30 -13.55
N VAL A 109 3.58 17.81 -13.65
CA VAL A 109 2.39 18.68 -13.71
C VAL A 109 2.00 19.21 -12.33
N THR A 110 2.13 18.40 -11.27
CA THR A 110 1.72 18.79 -9.91
C THR A 110 2.62 19.87 -9.30
N ILE A 111 3.91 19.90 -9.63
CA ILE A 111 4.84 20.98 -9.18
C ILE A 111 4.50 22.33 -9.83
N TYR A 112 3.88 22.35 -11.01
CA TYR A 112 3.47 23.60 -11.68
C TYR A 112 2.11 24.15 -11.21
N LEU A 113 1.38 23.41 -10.36
CA LEU A 113 0.05 23.80 -9.85
C LEU A 113 0.04 24.14 -8.36
N ILE A 114 1.20 24.17 -7.70
CA ILE A 114 1.41 24.68 -6.33
C ILE A 114 2.30 25.90 -6.41
#